data_AF-A0A1B1E245-F1
#
_entry.id   AF-A0A1B1E245-F1
#
_cell.length_a   1.000
_cell.length_b   1.000
_cell.length_c   1.000
_cell.angle_alpha   90.00
_cell.angle_beta   90.00
_cell.angle_gamma   90.00
#
_symmetry.space_group_name_H-M   'P 1'
#
loop_
_entity.id
_entity.type
_entity.pdbx_description
1 polymer ?
#
loop_
_entity_poly.entity_id
_entity_poly.type
_entity_poly.pdbx_seq_one_letter_code
_entity_poly.pdbx_strand_id
1 'polypeptide(L)'
;MMYNIEKDGQQDQKMCSTLENKEREKELCKLLLRIFFWMDGLRQQVPNVKGGSTGQMIWIRRNEETKVKKEEEDLEHYYRCLIGKVTLVKMLGKHCKLKDVSDVVMKDVGNMRTRMNIPGGNKFCKDVDFGSLRIGGTFMWGKIKEWIDAFTIAGSYGVELPEVEKGQSKLHDIQKKGQKKEICPEGEVELDPSILEKLEIKFIDDSEDLSLDEAIDPPGKETSGGKKELEEVLKEAMEANDREEAFLAKTLQELLLKKHLENKAKVEKKKAEEQTATLTATSPGK
;
A
#
# COMPACT_ATOMS: atom_id res chain seq x y z
N MET A 1 -8.82 -0.71 5.23
CA MET A 1 -8.61 -0.62 3.79
C MET A 1 -9.06 0.75 3.28
N MET A 2 -8.62 1.19 2.09
CA MET A 2 -8.94 2.51 1.52
C MET A 2 -10.43 2.65 1.11
N TYR A 3 -11.38 2.58 2.05
CA TYR A 3 -12.84 2.58 1.78
C TYR A 3 -13.33 3.76 0.94
N ASN A 4 -12.67 4.92 1.07
CA ASN A 4 -13.06 6.15 0.38
C ASN A 4 -12.57 6.22 -1.08
N ILE A 5 -11.90 5.18 -1.57
CA ILE A 5 -11.36 5.17 -2.93
C ILE A 5 -12.49 5.14 -3.98
N GLU A 6 -13.66 4.60 -3.61
CA GLU A 6 -14.78 4.33 -4.50
C GLU A 6 -15.61 5.56 -4.89
N LYS A 7 -15.69 6.58 -4.00
CA LYS A 7 -16.54 7.76 -4.22
C LYS A 7 -15.70 9.00 -4.47
N ASP A 8 -16.09 9.77 -5.47
CA ASP A 8 -15.36 10.99 -5.81
C ASP A 8 -15.62 12.14 -4.83
N GLY A 9 -14.55 12.65 -4.23
CA GLY A 9 -14.58 13.91 -3.48
C GLY A 9 -14.51 15.12 -4.42
N GLN A 10 -15.22 16.20 -4.08
CA GLN A 10 -15.19 17.44 -4.87
C GLN A 10 -13.80 18.07 -4.91
N GLN A 11 -13.02 17.92 -3.83
CA GLN A 11 -11.64 18.41 -3.79
C GLN A 11 -10.77 17.69 -4.84
N ASP A 12 -10.91 16.38 -4.97
CA ASP A 12 -10.16 15.58 -5.95
C ASP A 12 -10.58 15.93 -7.38
N GLN A 13 -11.89 16.14 -7.62
CA GLN A 13 -12.41 16.58 -8.92
C GLN A 13 -11.80 17.92 -9.34
N LYS A 14 -11.72 18.88 -8.41
CA LYS A 14 -11.13 20.19 -8.66
C LYS A 14 -9.62 20.12 -8.92
N MET A 15 -8.90 19.29 -8.18
CA MET A 15 -7.45 19.10 -8.39
C MET A 15 -7.16 18.55 -9.79
N CYS A 16 -7.90 17.51 -10.19
CA CYS A 16 -7.72 16.89 -11.50
C CYS A 16 -8.41 17.63 -12.67
N SER A 17 -9.10 18.75 -12.45
CA SER A 17 -9.85 19.43 -13.52
C SER A 17 -8.96 20.05 -14.60
N THR A 18 -7.69 20.29 -14.28
CA THR A 18 -6.68 20.85 -15.19
C THR A 18 -6.31 19.92 -16.36
N LEU A 19 -6.67 18.64 -16.26
CA LEU A 19 -6.55 17.66 -17.34
C LEU A 19 -7.71 17.82 -18.34
N GLU A 20 -7.73 18.94 -19.09
CA GLU A 20 -8.83 19.29 -20.01
C GLU A 20 -9.12 18.19 -21.03
N ASN A 21 -10.41 17.85 -21.21
CA ASN A 21 -10.92 16.84 -22.16
C ASN A 21 -10.31 15.43 -22.06
N LYS A 22 -9.66 15.12 -20.93
CA LYS A 22 -8.97 13.86 -20.67
C LYS A 22 -9.63 13.08 -19.54
N GLU A 23 -10.86 12.63 -19.74
CA GLU A 23 -11.68 12.03 -18.67
C GLU A 23 -11.02 10.79 -18.04
N ARG A 24 -10.27 10.02 -18.83
CA ARG A 24 -9.58 8.82 -18.36
C ARG A 24 -8.40 9.17 -17.45
N GLU A 25 -7.62 10.18 -17.84
CA GLU A 25 -6.54 10.74 -17.05
C GLU A 25 -7.09 11.39 -15.77
N LYS A 26 -8.27 12.03 -15.81
CA LYS A 26 -8.93 12.57 -14.61
C LYS A 26 -9.30 11.47 -13.61
N GLU A 27 -9.87 10.35 -14.07
CA GLU A 27 -10.20 9.22 -13.20
C GLU A 27 -8.94 8.66 -12.52
N LEU A 28 -7.87 8.42 -13.28
CA LEU A 28 -6.60 7.96 -12.74
C LEU A 28 -6.00 8.98 -11.76
N CYS A 29 -5.98 10.27 -12.12
CA CYS A 29 -5.51 11.35 -11.26
C CYS A 29 -6.25 11.37 -9.92
N LYS A 30 -7.59 11.31 -9.94
CA LYS A 30 -8.43 11.30 -8.72
C LYS A 30 -8.11 10.11 -7.82
N LEU A 31 -7.91 8.94 -8.42
CA LEU A 31 -7.55 7.71 -7.71
C LEU A 31 -6.17 7.84 -7.04
N LEU A 32 -5.16 8.32 -7.78
CA LEU A 32 -3.81 8.52 -7.27
C LEU A 32 -3.81 9.52 -6.11
N LEU A 33 -4.50 10.66 -6.24
CA LEU A 33 -4.63 11.63 -5.16
C LEU A 33 -5.19 11.00 -3.88
N ARG A 34 -6.24 10.17 -3.98
CA ARG A 34 -6.81 9.47 -2.81
C ARG A 34 -5.81 8.54 -2.14
N ILE A 35 -5.04 7.78 -2.93
CA ILE A 35 -4.02 6.87 -2.40
C ILE A 35 -2.95 7.68 -1.64
N PHE A 36 -2.43 8.76 -2.23
CA PHE A 36 -1.44 9.61 -1.56
C PHE A 36 -1.99 10.29 -0.31
N PHE A 37 -3.20 10.84 -0.36
CA PHE A 37 -3.82 11.46 0.80
C PHE A 37 -4.07 10.44 1.92
N TRP A 38 -4.50 9.23 1.59
CA TRP A 38 -4.63 8.15 2.56
C TRP A 38 -3.28 7.75 3.16
N MET A 39 -2.23 7.62 2.33
CA MET A 39 -0.86 7.37 2.79
C MET A 39 -0.38 8.46 3.74
N ASP A 40 -0.71 9.73 3.48
CA ASP A 40 -0.39 10.89 4.33
C ASP A 40 -1.25 10.97 5.61
N GLY A 41 -2.07 9.95 5.91
CA GLY A 41 -2.89 9.90 7.12
C GLY A 41 -4.15 10.75 7.04
N LEU A 42 -4.60 11.09 5.84
CA LEU A 42 -5.87 11.79 5.64
C LEU A 42 -7.03 10.79 5.49
N ARG A 43 -8.23 11.27 5.83
CA ARG A 43 -9.50 10.61 5.51
C ARG A 43 -10.48 11.62 4.96
N GLN A 44 -11.38 11.16 4.11
CA GLN A 44 -12.53 11.97 3.72
C GLN A 44 -13.59 11.89 4.81
N GLN A 45 -14.17 13.02 5.16
CA GLN A 45 -15.30 13.13 6.06
C GLN A 45 -16.40 13.94 5.36
N VAL A 46 -17.65 13.50 5.50
CA VAL A 46 -18.80 14.33 5.17
C VAL A 46 -18.97 15.31 6.33
N PRO A 47 -18.88 16.63 6.10
CA PRO A 47 -19.13 17.61 7.15
C PRO A 47 -20.52 17.36 7.72
N ASN A 48 -20.66 17.36 9.05
CA ASN A 48 -21.95 17.30 9.73
C ASN A 48 -22.72 18.62 9.48
N VAL A 49 -23.28 18.78 8.28
CA VAL A 49 -24.15 19.91 7.97
C VAL A 49 -25.54 19.55 8.51
N LYS A 50 -25.95 20.18 9.60
CA LYS A 50 -27.33 20.11 10.08
C LYS A 50 -28.24 20.63 8.97
N GLY A 51 -28.98 19.74 8.31
CA GLY A 51 -29.98 20.09 7.30
C GLY A 51 -29.58 19.67 5.89
N GLY A 52 -29.92 18.43 5.52
CA GLY A 52 -30.31 17.94 4.19
C GLY A 52 -29.42 18.21 2.97
N SER A 53 -28.31 18.93 3.11
CA SER A 53 -27.39 19.21 2.03
C SER A 53 -26.38 18.06 1.95
N THR A 54 -26.21 17.50 0.76
CA THR A 54 -25.16 16.55 0.42
C THR A 54 -23.81 17.21 0.69
N GLY A 55 -23.32 17.07 1.93
CA GLY A 55 -22.08 17.69 2.38
C GLY A 55 -20.92 17.29 1.48
N GLN A 56 -20.14 18.27 1.06
CA GLN A 56 -18.96 18.05 0.23
C GLN A 56 -17.96 17.21 1.03
N MET A 57 -17.53 16.05 0.53
CA MET A 57 -16.47 15.28 1.19
C MET A 57 -15.18 16.10 1.22
N ILE A 58 -14.67 16.35 2.42
CA ILE A 58 -13.42 17.10 2.65
C ILE A 58 -12.37 16.17 3.25
N TRP A 59 -11.10 16.42 2.90
CA TRP A 59 -9.98 15.75 3.54
C TRP A 59 -9.68 16.36 4.90
N ILE A 60 -9.64 15.51 5.92
CA ILE A 60 -9.22 15.85 7.28
C ILE A 60 -8.11 14.91 7.72
N ARG A 61 -7.31 15.33 8.71
CA ARG A 61 -6.32 14.45 9.35
C ARG A 61 -7.02 13.41 10.21
N ARG A 62 -6.49 12.19 10.26
CA ARG A 62 -7.02 11.12 11.14
C ARG A 62 -6.77 11.40 12.63
N ASN A 63 -5.84 12.29 12.95
CA ASN A 63 -5.12 12.28 14.23
C ASN A 63 -5.67 13.32 15.24
N GLU A 64 -6.90 13.80 15.07
CA GLU A 64 -7.49 14.78 16.01
C GLU A 64 -8.49 14.17 17.00
N GLU A 65 -8.94 12.92 16.81
CA GLU A 65 -10.08 12.37 17.57
C GLU A 65 -9.72 11.23 18.55
N THR A 66 -8.60 10.52 18.37
CA THR A 66 -8.29 9.31 19.15
C THR A 66 -6.95 9.40 19.88
N LYS A 67 -6.98 9.20 21.21
CA LYS A 67 -5.78 9.04 22.06
C LYS A 67 -5.09 7.69 21.80
N VAL A 68 -4.54 7.51 20.61
CA VAL A 68 -3.72 6.34 20.25
C VAL A 68 -2.31 6.54 20.80
N LYS A 69 -1.60 5.46 21.18
CA LYS A 69 -0.19 5.58 21.58
C LYS A 69 0.65 5.96 20.37
N LYS A 70 1.71 6.75 20.57
CA LYS A 70 2.58 7.22 19.48
C LYS A 70 3.16 6.06 18.67
N GLU A 71 3.51 4.95 19.31
CA GLU A 71 4.08 3.77 18.65
C GLU A 71 3.06 3.06 17.74
N GLU A 72 1.78 3.07 18.11
CA GLU A 72 0.69 2.53 17.29
C GLU A 72 0.45 3.45 16.08
N GLU A 73 0.48 4.77 16.29
CA GLU A 73 0.34 5.77 15.22
C GLU A 73 1.48 5.70 14.19
N ASP A 74 2.73 5.59 14.64
CA ASP A 74 3.90 5.46 13.76
C ASP A 74 3.82 4.20 12.89
N LEU A 75 3.33 3.10 13.46
CA LEU A 75 3.17 1.85 12.72
C LEU A 75 1.99 1.91 11.75
N GLU A 76 0.86 2.51 12.12
CA GLU A 76 -0.24 2.74 11.18
C GLU A 76 0.22 3.56 9.98
N HIS A 77 1.05 4.59 10.19
CA HIS A 77 1.67 5.33 9.09
C HIS A 77 2.54 4.43 8.22
N TYR A 78 3.37 3.57 8.81
CA TYR A 78 4.18 2.60 8.06
C TYR A 78 3.31 1.66 7.20
N TYR A 79 2.25 1.07 7.75
CA TYR A 79 1.37 0.19 6.99
C TYR A 79 0.62 0.90 5.87
N ARG A 80 0.10 2.11 6.12
CA ARG A 80 -0.53 2.93 5.08
C ARG A 80 0.44 3.18 3.93
N CYS A 81 1.70 3.45 4.27
CA CYS A 81 2.72 3.61 3.25
C CYS A 81 2.92 2.36 2.40
N LEU A 82 3.14 1.22 3.07
CA LEU A 82 3.41 -0.06 2.42
C LEU A 82 2.26 -0.45 1.49
N ILE A 83 1.03 -0.43 2.00
CA ILE A 83 -0.17 -0.78 1.23
C ILE A 83 -0.36 0.19 0.06
N GLY A 84 -0.20 1.49 0.29
CA GLY A 84 -0.35 2.51 -0.74
C GLY A 84 0.66 2.34 -1.88
N LYS A 85 1.94 2.15 -1.57
CA LYS A 85 2.98 1.96 -2.59
C LYS A 85 2.84 0.63 -3.33
N VAL A 86 2.52 -0.46 -2.64
CA VAL A 86 2.22 -1.74 -3.32
C VAL A 86 1.01 -1.60 -4.23
N THR A 87 -0.03 -0.87 -3.81
CA THR A 87 -1.19 -0.56 -4.66
C THR A 87 -0.77 0.20 -5.91
N LEU A 88 0.01 1.29 -5.76
CA LEU A 88 0.50 2.09 -6.88
C LEU A 88 1.27 1.21 -7.87
N VAL A 89 2.21 0.40 -7.39
CA VAL A 89 3.07 -0.42 -8.24
C VAL A 89 2.28 -1.56 -8.90
N LYS A 90 1.61 -2.42 -8.12
CA LYS A 90 0.96 -3.65 -8.63
C LYS A 90 -0.33 -3.40 -9.37
N MET A 91 -1.06 -2.32 -9.05
CA MET A 91 -2.36 -2.06 -9.65
C MET A 91 -2.32 -0.97 -10.73
N LEU A 92 -1.46 0.04 -10.56
CA LEU A 92 -1.46 1.23 -11.43
C LEU A 92 -0.14 1.46 -12.17
N GLY A 93 0.93 0.76 -11.80
CA GLY A 93 2.27 1.01 -12.31
C GLY A 93 2.39 0.84 -13.82
N LYS A 94 1.72 -0.17 -14.38
CA LYS A 94 1.68 -0.45 -15.83
C LYS A 94 0.63 0.36 -16.60
N HIS A 95 -0.08 1.29 -15.94
CA HIS A 95 -1.13 2.08 -16.59
C HIS A 95 -0.49 3.09 -17.55
N CYS A 96 -0.78 3.00 -18.86
CA CYS A 96 -0.08 3.81 -19.88
C CYS A 96 -0.19 5.34 -19.66
N LYS A 97 -1.25 5.80 -18.98
CA LYS A 97 -1.47 7.21 -18.61
C LYS A 97 -0.81 7.67 -17.32
N LEU A 98 -0.07 6.81 -16.62
CA LEU A 98 0.55 7.16 -15.35
C LEU A 98 1.54 8.33 -15.51
N LYS A 99 2.29 8.35 -16.61
CA LYS A 99 3.19 9.45 -16.97
C LYS A 99 2.45 10.78 -17.04
N ASP A 100 1.36 10.79 -17.81
CA ASP A 100 0.57 11.99 -18.13
C ASP A 100 -0.03 12.65 -16.89
N VAL A 101 -0.36 11.86 -15.86
CA VAL A 101 -0.99 12.35 -14.63
C VAL A 101 -0.01 12.63 -13.49
N SER A 102 1.18 12.04 -13.53
CA SER A 102 2.14 12.08 -12.42
C SER A 102 2.49 13.50 -11.95
N ASP A 103 2.71 14.43 -12.88
CA ASP A 103 3.00 15.84 -12.57
C ASP A 103 1.87 16.54 -11.83
N VAL A 104 0.65 16.35 -12.32
CA VAL A 104 -0.55 16.97 -11.74
C VAL A 104 -0.78 16.43 -10.34
N VAL A 105 -0.71 15.10 -10.19
CA VAL A 105 -0.87 14.42 -8.90
C VAL A 105 0.15 14.93 -7.90
N MET A 106 1.45 14.92 -8.23
CA MET A 106 2.49 15.28 -7.26
C MET A 106 2.47 16.77 -6.90
N LYS A 107 2.12 17.64 -7.86
CA LYS A 107 1.88 19.05 -7.58
C LYS A 107 0.76 19.25 -6.57
N ASP A 108 -0.38 18.59 -6.77
CA ASP A 108 -1.55 18.75 -5.91
C ASP A 108 -1.40 18.06 -4.55
N VAL A 109 -0.68 16.94 -4.51
CA VAL A 109 -0.21 16.32 -3.25
C VAL A 109 0.67 17.29 -2.48
N GLY A 110 1.65 17.93 -3.12
CA GLY A 110 2.48 18.96 -2.52
C GLY A 110 1.67 20.13 -1.97
N ASN A 111 0.73 20.66 -2.77
CA ASN A 111 -0.16 21.74 -2.36
C ASN A 111 -1.01 21.37 -1.14
N MET A 112 -1.58 20.15 -1.13
CA MET A 112 -2.36 19.64 -0.01
C MET A 112 -1.50 19.51 1.25
N ARG A 113 -0.31 18.91 1.15
CA ARG A 113 0.64 18.76 2.26
C ARG A 113 1.01 20.12 2.87
N THR A 114 1.31 21.12 2.05
CA THR A 114 1.58 22.49 2.52
C THR A 114 0.35 23.09 3.20
N ARG A 115 -0.82 23.03 2.57
CA ARG A 115 -2.08 23.59 3.13
C ARG A 115 -2.45 22.96 4.46
N MET A 116 -2.28 21.65 4.57
CA MET A 116 -2.60 20.89 5.77
C MET A 116 -1.44 20.86 6.77
N ASN A 117 -0.31 21.53 6.53
CA ASN A 117 0.90 21.53 7.36
C ASN A 117 1.47 20.12 7.65
N ILE A 118 1.47 19.23 6.66
CA ILE A 118 1.98 17.84 6.75
C ILE A 118 3.43 17.84 6.23
N PRO A 119 4.45 18.04 7.10
CA PRO A 119 5.81 18.26 6.64
C PRO A 119 6.41 17.02 6.00
N GLY A 120 6.56 17.06 4.67
CA GLY A 120 7.28 16.06 3.89
C GLY A 120 6.49 14.77 3.62
N GLY A 121 5.16 14.80 3.71
CA GLY A 121 4.31 13.63 3.55
C GLY A 121 4.46 12.64 4.69
N ASN A 122 3.94 11.43 4.52
CA ASN A 122 4.22 10.32 5.43
C ASN A 122 5.73 10.06 5.50
N LYS A 123 6.42 10.61 6.52
CA LYS A 123 7.88 10.49 6.67
C LYS A 123 8.34 9.04 6.73
N PHE A 124 7.49 8.15 7.26
CA PHE A 124 7.75 6.71 7.29
C PHE A 124 7.83 6.09 5.89
N CYS A 125 7.27 6.74 4.86
CA CYS A 125 7.42 6.30 3.48
C CYS A 125 8.80 6.51 2.87
N LYS A 126 9.60 7.42 3.43
CA LYS A 126 10.91 7.79 2.85
C LYS A 126 11.96 6.73 3.13
N ASP A 127 11.83 6.05 4.26
CA ASP A 127 12.79 5.07 4.75
C ASP A 127 12.39 3.63 4.40
N VAL A 128 11.23 3.44 3.77
CA VAL A 128 10.81 2.13 3.28
C VAL A 128 11.58 1.81 2.00
N ASP A 129 12.57 0.94 2.12
CA ASP A 129 13.29 0.36 0.99
C ASP A 129 12.45 -0.74 0.32
N PHE A 130 12.02 -0.48 -0.90
CA PHE A 130 11.20 -1.41 -1.68
C PHE A 130 11.99 -2.58 -2.26
N GLY A 131 13.32 -2.44 -2.40
CA GLY A 131 14.22 -3.51 -2.83
C GLY A 131 14.36 -4.60 -1.77
N SER A 132 14.63 -4.23 -0.51
CA SER A 132 14.65 -5.20 0.60
C SER A 132 13.27 -5.79 0.90
N LEU A 133 12.20 -5.03 0.68
CA LEU A 133 10.83 -5.54 0.69
C LEU A 133 10.51 -6.49 -0.47
N ARG A 134 11.40 -6.73 -1.44
CA ARG A 134 11.27 -7.78 -2.48
C ARG A 134 11.85 -9.12 -1.99
N ILE A 135 12.92 -9.10 -1.20
CA ILE A 135 13.62 -10.31 -0.71
C ILE A 135 12.81 -11.04 0.36
N GLY A 136 12.11 -10.30 1.24
CA GLY A 136 11.03 -10.86 2.09
C GLY A 136 9.65 -10.87 1.40
N GLY A 137 9.62 -10.58 0.10
CA GLY A 137 8.67 -9.64 -0.50
C GLY A 137 7.66 -10.16 -1.48
N THR A 138 8.00 -11.22 -2.21
CA THR A 138 7.03 -11.96 -3.04
C THR A 138 5.80 -12.31 -2.21
N PHE A 139 6.01 -12.60 -0.93
CA PHE A 139 4.94 -12.91 0.01
C PHE A 139 4.09 -11.70 0.41
N MET A 140 4.69 -10.64 0.98
CA MET A 140 3.91 -9.51 1.49
C MET A 140 3.19 -8.74 0.38
N TRP A 141 3.83 -8.57 -0.78
CA TRP A 141 3.18 -7.91 -1.92
C TRP A 141 2.06 -8.76 -2.50
N GLY A 142 2.27 -10.08 -2.58
CA GLY A 142 1.23 -11.04 -2.97
C GLY A 142 0.04 -10.96 -2.03
N LYS A 143 0.27 -10.91 -0.71
CA LYS A 143 -0.80 -10.78 0.29
C LYS A 143 -1.53 -9.45 0.27
N ILE A 144 -0.81 -8.33 0.12
CA ILE A 144 -1.46 -7.03 -0.04
C ILE A 144 -2.30 -7.02 -1.32
N LYS A 145 -1.80 -7.61 -2.42
CA LYS A 145 -2.57 -7.76 -3.65
C LYS A 145 -3.80 -8.64 -3.44
N GLU A 146 -3.66 -9.80 -2.82
CA GLU A 146 -4.78 -10.68 -2.48
C GLU A 146 -5.85 -9.93 -1.66
N TRP A 147 -5.44 -9.09 -0.71
CA TRP A 147 -6.37 -8.27 0.07
C TRP A 147 -7.08 -7.20 -0.75
N ILE A 148 -6.36 -6.53 -1.64
CA ILE A 148 -6.95 -5.57 -2.58
C ILE A 148 -7.98 -6.28 -3.45
N ASP A 149 -7.61 -7.44 -4.00
CA ASP A 149 -8.47 -8.24 -4.87
C ASP A 149 -9.68 -8.80 -4.11
N ALA A 150 -9.53 -9.15 -2.84
CA ALA A 150 -10.56 -9.67 -1.94
C ALA A 150 -11.45 -8.60 -1.30
N PHE A 151 -11.17 -7.31 -1.53
CA PHE A 151 -11.92 -6.22 -0.90
C PHE A 151 -13.40 -6.26 -1.26
N THR A 152 -14.25 -6.11 -0.24
CA THR A 152 -15.70 -6.02 -0.40
C THR A 152 -16.27 -4.92 0.50
N ILE A 153 -17.36 -4.32 0.07
CA ILE A 153 -18.17 -3.38 0.87
C ILE A 153 -19.62 -3.86 0.74
N ALA A 154 -20.20 -4.34 1.85
CA ALA A 154 -21.64 -4.59 1.89
C ALA A 154 -22.38 -3.24 1.87
N GLY A 155 -23.45 -3.12 1.07
CA GLY A 155 -24.26 -1.92 1.01
C GLY A 155 -24.77 -1.52 2.40
N SER A 156 -24.44 -0.30 2.84
CA SER A 156 -24.83 0.39 4.09
C SER A 156 -23.89 0.29 5.31
N TYR A 157 -22.93 1.23 5.39
CA TYR A 157 -22.21 1.60 6.63
C TYR A 157 -22.60 2.99 7.14
N GLY A 158 -23.86 3.42 6.95
CA GLY A 158 -24.32 4.77 7.33
C GLY A 158 -23.70 5.92 6.50
N VAL A 159 -22.70 5.63 5.68
CA VAL A 159 -22.21 6.42 4.56
C VAL A 159 -22.65 5.75 3.27
N GLU A 160 -23.24 6.52 2.36
CA GLU A 160 -23.71 6.09 1.04
C GLU A 160 -22.50 5.82 0.12
N LEU A 161 -21.77 4.75 0.43
CA LEU A 161 -20.71 4.16 -0.38
C LEU A 161 -21.32 3.09 -1.29
N PRO A 162 -20.84 2.98 -2.55
CA PRO A 162 -21.29 1.93 -3.44
C PRO A 162 -20.89 0.56 -2.88
N GLU A 163 -21.74 -0.43 -3.13
CA GLU A 163 -21.40 -1.83 -2.90
C GLU A 163 -20.19 -2.21 -3.77
N VAL A 164 -19.27 -2.97 -3.18
CA VAL A 164 -18.08 -3.46 -3.88
C VAL A 164 -18.03 -4.96 -3.74
N GLU A 165 -18.08 -5.66 -4.87
CA GLU A 165 -17.78 -7.08 -4.96
C GLU A 165 -16.27 -7.34 -5.13
N LYS A 166 -15.87 -8.57 -4.82
CA LYS A 166 -14.50 -9.05 -4.99
C LYS A 166 -13.99 -8.79 -6.42
N GLY A 167 -12.85 -8.11 -6.56
CA GLY A 167 -12.23 -7.82 -7.86
C GLY A 167 -12.97 -6.81 -8.75
N GLN A 168 -13.97 -6.12 -8.19
CA GLN A 168 -14.82 -5.14 -8.89
C GLN A 168 -14.77 -3.74 -8.28
N SER A 169 -13.72 -3.42 -7.52
CA SER A 169 -13.54 -2.07 -6.98
C SER A 169 -13.15 -1.08 -8.09
N LYS A 170 -13.35 0.22 -7.85
CA LYS A 170 -12.95 1.30 -8.78
C LYS A 170 -11.47 1.23 -9.15
N LEU A 171 -10.62 0.77 -8.22
CA LEU A 171 -9.20 0.52 -8.46
C LEU A 171 -8.97 -0.56 -9.53
N HIS A 172 -9.71 -1.67 -9.49
CA HIS A 172 -9.64 -2.72 -10.51
C HIS A 172 -10.13 -2.24 -11.87
N ASP A 173 -11.18 -1.43 -11.89
CA ASP A 173 -11.71 -0.88 -13.14
C ASP A 173 -10.71 0.07 -13.82
N ILE A 174 -10.04 0.92 -13.04
CA ILE A 174 -9.01 1.81 -13.55
C ILE A 174 -7.79 1.01 -14.03
N GLN A 175 -7.36 -0.01 -13.28
CA GLN A 175 -6.31 -0.93 -13.72
C GLN A 175 -6.65 -1.57 -15.08
N LYS A 176 -7.83 -2.21 -15.19
CA LYS A 176 -8.29 -2.87 -16.43
C LYS A 176 -8.37 -1.88 -17.59
N LYS A 177 -8.82 -0.64 -17.34
CA LYS A 177 -8.84 0.42 -18.36
C LYS A 177 -7.43 0.73 -18.88
N GLY A 178 -6.42 0.73 -18.02
CA GLY A 178 -5.01 0.88 -18.38
C GLY A 178 -4.44 -0.24 -19.25
N GLN A 179 -5.16 -1.36 -19.41
CA GLN A 179 -4.73 -2.50 -20.23
C GLN A 179 -5.49 -2.59 -21.56
N LYS A 180 -6.55 -1.79 -21.73
CA LYS A 180 -7.40 -1.80 -22.93
C LYS A 180 -6.72 -1.08 -24.08
N LYS A 181 -6.67 -1.70 -25.27
CA LYS A 181 -6.04 -1.12 -26.46
C LYS A 181 -6.70 0.19 -26.92
N GLU A 182 -7.99 0.37 -26.66
CA GLU A 182 -8.71 1.61 -26.98
C GLU A 182 -8.28 2.80 -26.10
N ILE A 183 -7.59 2.52 -25.00
CA ILE A 183 -7.09 3.50 -24.03
C ILE A 183 -5.57 3.61 -24.13
N CYS A 184 -4.92 2.47 -24.23
CA CYS A 184 -3.48 2.29 -24.29
C CYS A 184 -3.16 1.53 -25.58
N PRO A 185 -2.98 2.21 -26.73
CA PRO A 185 -2.79 1.57 -28.03
C PRO A 185 -1.53 0.71 -28.08
N GLU A 186 -0.52 1.06 -27.28
CA GLU A 186 0.73 0.32 -27.12
C GLU A 186 0.60 -0.88 -26.16
N GLY A 187 -0.55 -1.04 -25.48
CA GLY A 187 -0.79 -2.12 -24.51
C GLY A 187 -0.31 -1.80 -23.10
N GLU A 188 -0.01 -2.84 -22.32
CA GLU A 188 0.68 -2.69 -21.03
C GLU A 188 2.06 -2.09 -21.27
N VAL A 189 2.33 -0.97 -20.61
CA VAL A 189 3.65 -0.34 -20.64
C VAL A 189 4.48 -0.98 -19.53
N GLU A 190 5.76 -1.23 -19.80
CA GLU A 190 6.72 -1.60 -18.77
C GLU A 190 6.74 -0.54 -17.65
N LEU A 191 7.06 -0.98 -16.43
CA LEU A 191 7.21 -0.04 -15.33
C LEU A 191 8.34 0.94 -15.63
N ASP A 192 8.02 2.23 -15.67
CA ASP A 192 9.00 3.30 -15.82
C ASP A 192 9.53 3.70 -14.44
N PRO A 193 10.79 3.38 -14.09
CA PRO A 193 11.38 3.71 -12.79
C PRO A 193 11.36 5.22 -12.51
N SER A 194 11.50 6.05 -13.56
CA SER A 194 11.53 7.51 -13.41
C SER A 194 10.16 8.05 -13.00
N ILE A 195 9.08 7.44 -13.48
CA ILE A 195 7.71 7.79 -13.06
C ILE A 195 7.48 7.33 -11.62
N LEU A 196 7.95 6.13 -11.25
CA LEU A 196 7.82 5.63 -9.88
C LEU A 196 8.60 6.50 -8.89
N GLU A 197 9.81 6.91 -9.22
CA GLU A 197 10.60 7.83 -8.40
C GLU A 197 9.88 9.17 -8.21
N LYS A 198 9.29 9.70 -9.29
CA LYS A 198 8.47 10.91 -9.24
C LYS A 198 7.26 10.77 -8.32
N LEU A 199 6.68 9.57 -8.25
CA LEU A 199 5.61 9.19 -7.33
C LEU A 199 6.14 8.81 -5.93
N GLU A 200 7.37 9.21 -5.59
CA GLU A 200 8.04 8.97 -4.30
C GLU A 200 8.27 7.47 -3.99
N ILE A 201 8.36 6.63 -5.01
CA ILE A 201 8.67 5.19 -4.91
C ILE A 201 10.10 4.96 -5.38
N LYS A 202 11.00 4.63 -4.46
CA LYS A 202 12.41 4.37 -4.75
C LYS A 202 12.70 2.88 -4.69
N PHE A 203 13.44 2.38 -5.68
CA PHE A 203 14.04 1.05 -5.67
C PHE A 203 15.54 1.24 -5.38
N ILE A 204 16.05 0.61 -4.31
CA ILE A 204 17.46 0.74 -3.92
C ILE A 204 18.36 -0.25 -4.68
N ASP A 205 17.76 -1.25 -5.33
CA ASP A 205 18.49 -2.24 -6.13
C ASP A 205 18.38 -1.94 -7.62
N ASP A 206 19.54 -1.85 -8.29
CA ASP A 206 19.70 -1.70 -9.75
C ASP A 206 19.34 -2.99 -10.52
N SER A 207 18.61 -3.93 -9.91
CA SER A 207 18.22 -5.14 -10.63
C SER A 207 17.22 -4.75 -11.71
N GLU A 208 17.67 -4.78 -12.97
CA GLU A 208 16.94 -4.44 -14.21
C GLU A 208 15.62 -5.19 -14.40
N ASP A 209 15.30 -6.14 -13.52
CA ASP A 209 14.07 -6.91 -13.55
C ASP A 209 13.02 -6.31 -12.59
N LEU A 210 12.32 -5.29 -13.10
CA LEU A 210 11.08 -4.75 -12.50
C LEU A 210 9.85 -5.58 -12.89
N SER A 211 10.00 -6.81 -13.41
CA SER A 211 8.85 -7.63 -13.74
C SER A 211 7.96 -7.81 -12.51
N LEU A 212 6.73 -7.29 -12.62
CA LEU A 212 5.69 -7.47 -11.60
C LEU A 212 5.02 -8.82 -11.71
N ASP A 213 5.32 -9.55 -12.78
CA ASP A 213 4.79 -10.85 -13.04
C ASP A 213 5.47 -11.79 -12.04
N GLU A 214 4.64 -12.59 -11.38
CA GLU A 214 5.08 -13.52 -10.36
C GLU A 214 6.24 -14.33 -10.92
N ALA A 215 7.43 -14.14 -10.37
CA ALA A 215 8.41 -15.21 -10.36
C ALA A 215 7.74 -16.35 -9.58
N ILE A 216 6.97 -17.18 -10.28
CA ILE A 216 6.56 -18.49 -9.84
C ILE A 216 7.89 -19.18 -9.56
N ASP A 217 8.21 -19.35 -8.27
CA ASP A 217 9.34 -20.17 -7.89
C ASP A 217 9.23 -21.47 -8.68
N PRO A 218 10.27 -21.89 -9.42
CA PRO A 218 10.21 -23.13 -10.18
C PRO A 218 9.78 -24.26 -9.23
N PRO A 219 8.84 -25.11 -9.64
CA PRO A 219 8.27 -26.14 -8.78
C PRO A 219 9.40 -27.01 -8.24
N GLY A 220 9.63 -26.97 -6.93
CA GLY A 220 10.63 -27.79 -6.25
C GLY A 220 11.72 -27.04 -5.47
N LYS A 221 11.75 -25.70 -5.45
CA LYS A 221 12.63 -24.96 -4.53
C LYS A 221 11.87 -24.64 -3.25
N GLU A 222 12.24 -25.26 -2.13
CA GLU A 222 11.72 -24.88 -0.80
C GLU A 222 12.09 -23.42 -0.54
N THR A 223 11.10 -22.54 -0.61
CA THR A 223 11.24 -21.15 -0.14
C THR A 223 11.64 -21.18 1.32
N SER A 224 12.76 -20.54 1.65
CA SER A 224 13.29 -20.47 3.01
C SER A 224 12.22 -20.02 4.00
N GLY A 225 11.80 -20.91 4.91
CA GLY A 225 11.21 -20.68 6.24
C GLY A 225 9.99 -19.75 6.39
N GLY A 226 10.08 -18.49 5.96
CA GLY A 226 9.17 -17.42 6.34
C GLY A 226 7.81 -17.40 5.62
N LYS A 227 7.64 -18.08 4.48
CA LYS A 227 6.41 -18.02 3.68
C LYS A 227 5.21 -18.62 4.43
N LYS A 228 5.33 -19.87 4.89
CA LYS A 228 4.27 -20.56 5.65
C LYS A 228 3.98 -19.88 6.99
N GLU A 229 5.04 -19.41 7.66
CA GLU A 229 4.94 -18.75 8.98
C GLU A 229 4.23 -17.39 8.89
N LEU A 230 4.35 -16.70 7.76
CA LEU A 230 3.67 -15.43 7.50
C LEU A 230 2.26 -15.64 6.93
N GLU A 231 1.98 -16.74 6.23
CA GLU A 231 0.63 -17.19 5.85
C GLU A 231 -0.25 -17.48 7.05
N GLU A 232 0.28 -18.18 8.06
CA GLU A 232 -0.44 -18.47 9.30
C GLU A 232 -0.83 -17.19 10.04
N VAL A 233 0.13 -16.26 10.17
CA VAL A 233 -0.10 -14.94 10.78
C VAL A 233 -1.18 -14.15 10.03
N LEU A 234 -1.12 -14.15 8.70
CA LEU A 234 -2.07 -13.39 7.91
C LEU A 234 -3.48 -13.98 8.00
N LYS A 235 -3.57 -15.31 8.01
CA LYS A 235 -4.83 -16.05 8.16
C LYS A 235 -5.46 -15.78 9.53
N GLU A 236 -4.68 -15.82 10.60
CA GLU A 236 -5.14 -15.48 11.96
C GLU A 236 -5.67 -14.04 12.06
N ALA A 237 -5.03 -13.08 11.38
CA ALA A 237 -5.49 -11.69 11.34
C ALA A 237 -6.80 -11.51 10.55
N MET A 238 -7.02 -12.30 9.50
CA MET A 238 -8.21 -12.23 8.64
C MET A 238 -9.43 -12.95 9.25
N GLU A 239 -9.21 -14.01 10.03
CA GLU A 239 -10.29 -14.74 10.71
C GLU A 239 -10.88 -13.97 11.90
N ALA A 240 -10.20 -12.94 12.40
CA ALA A 240 -10.66 -12.07 13.49
C ALA A 240 -11.69 -10.99 13.05
N ASN A 241 -12.51 -11.34 12.04
CA ASN A 241 -13.43 -10.47 11.29
C ASN A 241 -14.37 -9.61 12.19
N ASP A 242 -14.69 -8.41 11.71
CA ASP A 242 -15.69 -7.43 12.19
C ASP A 242 -15.24 -6.17 12.95
N ARG A 243 -13.94 -5.87 13.12
CA ARG A 243 -13.55 -4.60 13.79
C ARG A 243 -12.64 -3.73 12.94
N GLU A 244 -12.90 -2.42 13.05
CA GLU A 244 -12.33 -1.27 12.36
C GLU A 244 -10.85 -1.43 11.95
N GLU A 245 -10.41 -0.70 10.91
CA GLU A 245 -9.02 -0.71 10.40
C GLU A 245 -7.92 -0.77 11.47
N ALA A 246 -8.14 -0.13 12.63
CA ALA A 246 -7.25 -0.14 13.78
C ALA A 246 -7.03 -1.54 14.39
N PHE A 247 -8.04 -2.41 14.42
CA PHE A 247 -7.93 -3.77 14.93
C PHE A 247 -7.13 -4.65 13.97
N LEU A 248 -7.39 -4.57 12.67
CA LEU A 248 -6.66 -5.33 11.65
C LEU A 248 -5.18 -4.92 11.61
N ALA A 249 -4.90 -3.60 11.70
CA ALA A 249 -3.53 -3.08 11.82
C ALA A 249 -2.85 -3.57 13.11
N LYS A 250 -3.57 -3.60 14.24
CA LYS A 250 -3.06 -4.06 15.53
C LYS A 250 -2.80 -5.58 15.58
N THR A 251 -3.68 -6.39 14.99
CA THR A 251 -3.48 -7.84 14.91
C THR A 251 -2.31 -8.18 14.00
N LEU A 252 -2.18 -7.52 12.84
CA LEU A 252 -0.99 -7.67 12.00
C LEU A 252 0.28 -7.21 12.71
N GLN A 253 0.22 -6.10 13.45
CA GLN A 253 1.31 -5.58 14.26
C GLN A 253 1.81 -6.60 15.29
N GLU A 254 0.90 -7.16 16.10
CA GLU A 254 1.25 -8.11 17.15
C GLU A 254 1.87 -9.38 16.57
N LEU A 255 1.33 -9.86 15.46
CA LEU A 255 1.80 -11.10 14.83
C LEU A 255 3.13 -10.93 14.08
N LEU A 256 3.33 -9.82 13.37
CA LEU A 256 4.60 -9.50 12.72
C LEU A 256 5.71 -9.25 13.74
N LEU A 257 5.41 -8.53 14.83
CA LEU A 257 6.37 -8.29 15.91
C LEU A 257 6.78 -9.61 16.58
N LYS A 258 5.80 -10.47 16.90
CA LYS A 258 6.05 -11.80 17.45
C LYS A 258 6.96 -12.62 16.54
N LYS A 259 6.69 -12.65 15.23
CA LYS A 259 7.52 -13.39 14.26
C LYS A 259 8.92 -12.80 14.08
N HIS A 260 9.06 -11.48 14.08
CA HIS A 260 10.36 -10.84 14.03
C HIS A 260 11.24 -11.26 15.22
N LEU A 261 10.67 -11.28 16.43
CA LEU A 261 11.36 -11.73 17.64
C LEU A 261 11.73 -13.23 17.56
N GLU A 262 10.83 -14.09 17.09
CA GLU A 262 11.10 -15.52 16.87
C GLU A 262 12.27 -15.74 15.89
N ASN A 263 12.30 -15.00 14.77
CA ASN A 263 13.38 -15.12 13.79
C ASN A 263 14.70 -14.58 14.31
N LYS A 264 14.69 -13.46 15.05
CA LYS A 264 15.88 -12.93 15.72
C LYS A 264 16.49 -13.98 16.66
N ALA A 265 15.67 -14.64 17.48
CA ALA A 265 16.12 -15.69 18.39
C ALA A 265 16.69 -16.91 17.65
N LYS A 266 16.07 -17.33 16.53
CA LYS A 266 16.59 -18.41 15.68
C LYS A 266 17.97 -18.07 15.08
N VAL A 267 18.17 -16.83 14.63
CA VAL A 267 19.45 -16.36 14.08
C VAL A 267 20.53 -16.31 15.16
N GLU A 268 20.21 -15.80 16.34
CA GLU A 268 21.15 -15.75 17.47
C GLU A 268 21.55 -17.15 17.92
N LYS A 269 20.61 -18.09 17.97
CA LYS A 269 20.88 -19.49 18.29
C LYS A 269 21.82 -20.15 17.26
N LYS A 270 21.57 -19.96 15.96
CA LYS A 270 22.44 -20.49 14.90
C LYS A 270 23.86 -19.91 14.99
N LYS A 271 23.99 -18.61 15.24
CA LYS A 271 25.31 -17.97 15.43
C LYS A 271 26.06 -18.54 16.64
N ALA A 272 25.35 -18.82 17.74
CA ALA A 272 25.96 -19.43 18.92
C ALA A 272 26.41 -20.89 18.65
N GLU A 273 25.62 -21.65 17.91
CA GLU A 273 25.94 -23.03 17.50
C GLU A 273 27.16 -23.06 16.55
N GLU A 274 27.23 -22.14 15.58
CA GLU A 274 28.38 -22.00 14.66
C GLU A 274 29.67 -21.59 15.38
N GLN A 275 29.59 -20.67 16.35
CA GLN A 275 30.73 -20.27 17.18
C GLN A 275 31.22 -21.41 18.08
N THR A 276 30.30 -22.19 18.64
CA THR A 276 30.64 -23.36 19.47
C THR A 276 31.30 -24.45 18.63
N ALA A 277 30.78 -24.72 17.42
CA ALA A 277 31.35 -25.69 16.49
C ALA A 277 32.78 -25.31 16.06
N THR A 278 33.04 -24.02 15.81
CA THR A 278 34.35 -23.49 15.43
C THR A 278 35.37 -23.63 16.56
N LEU A 279 34.96 -23.39 17.81
CA LEU A 279 35.81 -23.56 19.00
C LEU A 279 36.16 -25.04 19.27
N THR A 280 35.23 -25.99 19.06
CA THR A 280 35.53 -27.42 19.17
C THR A 280 36.43 -27.97 18.05
N ALA A 281 36.41 -27.36 16.86
CA ALA A 281 37.28 -27.77 15.75
C ALA A 281 38.75 -27.33 15.90
N THR A 282 39.05 -26.42 16.84
CA THR A 282 40.40 -25.82 17.00
C THR A 282 41.16 -26.35 18.22
N SER A 283 40.73 -27.49 18.81
CA SER A 283 41.47 -28.16 19.88
C SER A 283 42.14 -29.43 19.34
N PRO A 284 43.42 -29.39 18.91
CA PRO A 284 44.18 -30.59 18.58
C PRO A 284 44.44 -31.36 19.88
N GLY A 285 44.26 -32.68 19.83
CA GLY A 285 44.50 -33.58 20.94
C GLY A 285 45.88 -33.36 21.57
N LYS A 286 45.88 -33.28 22.90
CA LYS A 286 47.05 -33.63 23.71
C LYS A 286 47.14 -35.14 23.83
#